data_AF-A0A1S2X9R3-F1
#
_entry.id   AF-A0A1S2X9R3-F1
#
_cell.length_a   1.000
_cell.length_b   1.000
_cell.length_c   1.000
_cell.angle_alpha   90.00
_cell.angle_beta   90.00
_cell.angle_gamma   90.00
#
_symmetry.space_group_name_H-M   'P 1'
#
loop_
_entity.id
_entity.type
_entity.pdbx_description
1 polymer ?
#
loop_
_entity_poly.entity_id
_entity_poly.type
_entity_poly.pdbx_seq_one_letter_code
_entity_poly.pdbx_strand_id
1 'polypeptide(L)'
;MKPKNLNQIAKLAQSLLIRNPNPQFLNQQLSHLVNSHDDNGDAFFNLYNQMLSHSPSSSHNHYTFTYALKACSSLHALSKGLEIHARLVKSGHITDLFIKNSLLHFYLSSNDVLSATRVFQSIPSPDVVSWTSLISGFSKCGYESKAIEAFSSMNVKPNAATLVSAFSACSNIGALTFGKAIHAYGLKSLMIDGNIVFYNAALDLYAKCRSLLNARNVFVKMSKRDVISWTTLLMGYARGGHCEEAVEVFKQMVVSGEAEPNEATVVTVLSACASIGSLSLGCWVHSYIDKRIDLDVDGNIGNALVNMYVKCGDMKMGLKIFNMVVHKDVITWGSVICGLAMNGYGKQALQVFSQMLVYGVLPDEVTFIGLLSACSHVGLVSEGMMFFKAMRDSYGIVPQLRHYGCMVDMYGRAGMFEEAVGFIRGMPVEAEGPIWGALLQACKSHGNEEMFEWIKGQLRHKNVGVGTLALLSNLYAISERWEDANKVRKRMRGTGLKKVAGFSWVEPEVSTHRLDSSFCVS
;
A
#
# COMPACT_ATOMS: atom_id res chain seq x y z
N MET A 1 26.67 -27.01 -26.24
CA MET A 1 26.45 -25.55 -26.41
C MET A 1 24.99 -25.24 -26.09
N LYS A 2 24.72 -24.42 -25.07
CA LYS A 2 23.36 -23.98 -24.72
C LYS A 2 22.88 -23.01 -25.82
N PRO A 3 21.69 -23.19 -26.43
CA PRO A 3 21.21 -22.27 -27.45
C PRO A 3 20.88 -20.91 -26.80
N LYS A 4 21.64 -19.87 -27.17
CA LYS A 4 21.47 -18.48 -26.68
C LYS A 4 20.53 -17.66 -27.57
N ASN A 5 19.57 -18.28 -28.27
CA ASN A 5 18.60 -17.54 -29.06
C ASN A 5 17.27 -18.32 -29.16
N LEU A 6 16.19 -17.83 -28.52
CA LEU A 6 14.88 -18.49 -28.44
C LEU A 6 14.22 -18.66 -29.83
N ASN A 7 14.54 -17.79 -30.78
CA ASN A 7 14.18 -17.97 -32.19
C ASN A 7 14.87 -19.18 -32.85
N GLN A 8 16.06 -19.57 -32.38
CA GLN A 8 16.67 -20.84 -32.79
C GLN A 8 15.98 -22.03 -32.15
N ILE A 9 15.43 -21.90 -30.94
CA ILE A 9 14.64 -22.95 -30.27
C ILE A 9 13.33 -23.18 -31.03
N ALA A 10 12.61 -22.13 -31.41
CA ALA A 10 11.41 -22.23 -32.24
C ALA A 10 11.71 -22.87 -33.62
N LYS A 11 12.81 -22.45 -34.28
CA LYS A 11 13.26 -23.06 -35.55
C LYS A 11 13.76 -24.51 -35.40
N LEU A 12 14.39 -24.85 -34.27
CA LEU A 12 14.79 -26.22 -33.92
C LEU A 12 13.56 -27.09 -33.66
N ALA A 13 12.58 -26.58 -32.91
CA ALA A 13 11.31 -27.26 -32.68
C ALA A 13 10.57 -27.50 -34.00
N GLN A 14 10.54 -26.52 -34.90
CA GLN A 14 9.95 -26.64 -36.24
C GLN A 14 10.67 -27.68 -37.11
N SER A 15 12.01 -27.73 -37.08
CA SER A 15 12.79 -28.73 -37.84
C SER A 15 12.71 -30.15 -37.22
N LEU A 16 12.51 -30.25 -35.90
CA LEU A 16 12.31 -31.52 -35.18
C LEU A 16 10.88 -32.06 -35.32
N LEU A 17 9.87 -31.19 -35.40
CA LEU A 17 8.47 -31.54 -35.71
C LEU A 17 8.34 -32.29 -37.04
N ILE A 18 9.15 -31.90 -38.03
CA ILE A 18 9.19 -32.52 -39.37
C ILE A 18 9.94 -33.87 -39.34
N ARG A 19 10.92 -34.04 -38.44
CA ARG A 19 11.79 -35.24 -38.41
C ARG A 19 11.34 -36.33 -37.43
N ASN A 20 10.73 -35.99 -36.30
CA ASN A 20 10.27 -36.96 -35.30
C ASN A 20 9.21 -36.30 -34.36
N PRO A 21 7.91 -36.52 -34.60
CA PRO A 21 6.83 -35.85 -33.86
C PRO A 21 6.59 -36.53 -32.50
N ASN A 22 7.59 -36.52 -31.60
CA ASN A 22 7.43 -37.02 -30.25
C ASN A 22 6.77 -35.95 -29.34
N PRO A 23 5.53 -36.15 -28.87
CA PRO A 23 4.81 -35.16 -28.06
C PRO A 23 5.50 -34.84 -26.73
N GLN A 24 6.28 -35.76 -26.16
CA GLN A 24 6.99 -35.54 -24.90
C GLN A 24 8.09 -34.48 -25.05
N PHE A 25 8.85 -34.53 -26.15
CA PHE A 25 9.92 -33.57 -26.42
C PHE A 25 9.35 -32.18 -26.73
N LEU A 26 8.25 -32.12 -27.47
CA LEU A 26 7.58 -30.86 -27.79
C LEU A 26 6.91 -30.22 -26.57
N ASN A 27 6.35 -31.01 -25.67
CA ASN A 27 5.83 -30.51 -24.38
C ASN A 27 6.93 -29.92 -23.49
N GLN A 28 8.16 -30.47 -23.52
CA GLN A 28 9.29 -29.86 -22.82
C GLN A 28 9.63 -28.48 -23.39
N GLN A 29 9.56 -28.31 -24.71
CA GLN A 29 9.77 -27.01 -25.36
C GLN A 29 8.65 -26.01 -25.00
N LEU A 30 7.39 -26.44 -25.02
CA LEU A 30 6.26 -25.61 -24.56
C LEU A 30 6.45 -25.18 -23.10
N SER A 31 6.84 -26.10 -22.22
CA SER A 31 7.14 -25.78 -20.82
C SER A 31 8.27 -24.75 -20.69
N HIS A 32 9.33 -24.85 -21.49
CA HIS A 32 10.40 -23.85 -21.50
C HIS A 32 9.91 -22.48 -21.95
N LEU A 33 9.10 -22.42 -23.01
CA LEU A 33 8.55 -21.16 -23.54
C LEU A 33 7.56 -20.48 -22.58
N VAL A 34 6.76 -21.24 -21.83
CA VAL A 34 5.82 -20.67 -20.84
C VAL A 34 6.55 -20.14 -19.60
N ASN A 35 7.69 -20.75 -19.24
CA ASN A 35 8.44 -20.36 -18.05
C ASN A 35 9.56 -19.35 -18.34
N SER A 36 9.86 -19.03 -19.61
CA SER A 36 10.70 -17.88 -19.96
C SER A 36 9.88 -16.60 -19.82
N HIS A 37 10.30 -15.67 -18.97
CA HIS A 37 9.65 -14.38 -18.70
C HIS A 37 9.68 -13.37 -19.88
N ASP A 38 9.98 -13.82 -21.09
CA ASP A 38 10.06 -12.98 -22.29
C ASP A 38 8.71 -12.98 -23.03
N ASP A 39 8.22 -11.79 -23.41
CA ASP A 39 6.98 -11.52 -24.17
C ASP A 39 7.00 -12.12 -25.60
N ASN A 40 6.93 -13.45 -25.72
CA ASN A 40 6.90 -14.14 -27.01
C ASN A 40 5.71 -15.12 -27.11
N GLY A 41 4.54 -14.66 -26.66
CA GLY A 41 3.28 -15.42 -26.75
C GLY A 41 2.96 -15.94 -28.15
N ASP A 42 3.31 -15.18 -29.19
CA ASP A 42 3.10 -15.56 -30.58
C ASP A 42 3.92 -16.80 -30.99
N ALA A 43 5.17 -16.90 -30.56
CA ALA A 43 6.01 -18.07 -30.84
C ALA A 43 5.46 -19.33 -30.16
N PHE A 44 4.96 -19.18 -28.93
CA PHE A 44 4.30 -20.27 -28.20
C PHE A 44 3.03 -20.72 -28.92
N PHE A 45 2.12 -19.81 -29.24
CA PHE A 45 0.85 -20.17 -29.88
C PHE A 45 1.04 -20.68 -31.30
N ASN A 46 2.04 -20.21 -32.04
CA ASN A 46 2.41 -20.77 -33.34
C ASN A 46 2.89 -22.22 -33.21
N LEU A 47 3.79 -22.52 -32.26
CA LEU A 47 4.23 -23.90 -32.01
C LEU A 47 3.06 -24.80 -31.56
N TYR A 48 2.20 -24.30 -30.66
CA TYR A 48 1.01 -25.01 -30.20
C TYR A 48 0.05 -25.32 -31.37
N ASN A 49 -0.24 -24.35 -32.24
CA ASN A 49 -1.10 -24.55 -33.40
C ASN A 49 -0.49 -25.52 -34.41
N GLN A 50 0.83 -25.49 -34.61
CA GLN A 50 1.55 -26.44 -35.48
C GLN A 50 1.53 -27.87 -34.92
N MET A 51 1.71 -28.03 -33.60
CA MET A 51 1.57 -29.35 -32.95
C MET A 51 0.18 -29.94 -33.20
N LEU A 52 -0.85 -29.10 -33.10
CA LEU A 52 -2.25 -29.49 -33.34
C LEU A 52 -2.55 -29.82 -34.81
N SER A 53 -1.84 -29.24 -35.78
CA SER A 53 -2.07 -29.51 -37.20
C SER A 53 -1.33 -30.73 -37.73
N HIS A 54 -0.21 -31.11 -37.11
CA HIS A 54 0.68 -32.18 -37.60
C HIS A 54 0.59 -33.50 -36.81
N SER A 55 -0.11 -33.51 -35.67
CA SER A 55 -0.19 -34.70 -34.79
C SER A 55 -1.62 -35.26 -34.73
N PRO A 56 -1.84 -36.59 -34.72
CA PRO A 56 -3.16 -37.19 -34.57
C PRO A 56 -3.85 -36.73 -33.28
N SER A 57 -5.17 -36.61 -33.26
CA SER A 57 -5.95 -36.18 -32.08
C SER A 57 -5.59 -36.96 -30.79
N SER A 58 -5.25 -38.24 -30.93
CA SER A 58 -4.87 -39.18 -29.86
C SER A 58 -3.46 -38.99 -29.28
N SER A 59 -2.59 -38.16 -29.88
CA SER A 59 -1.23 -37.93 -29.38
C SER A 59 -1.10 -36.72 -28.46
N HIS A 60 -2.17 -35.93 -28.29
CA HIS A 60 -2.20 -34.78 -27.39
C HIS A 60 -2.56 -35.26 -25.98
N ASN A 61 -1.71 -34.98 -25.00
CA ASN A 61 -1.95 -35.36 -23.62
C ASN A 61 -2.29 -34.14 -22.76
N HIS A 62 -2.67 -34.37 -21.50
CA HIS A 62 -3.03 -33.30 -20.56
C HIS A 62 -1.91 -32.25 -20.42
N TYR A 63 -0.64 -32.62 -20.56
CA TYR A 63 0.48 -31.65 -20.52
C TYR A 63 0.36 -30.58 -21.61
N THR A 64 0.03 -30.93 -22.84
CA THR A 64 -0.05 -29.96 -23.96
C THR A 64 -1.11 -28.89 -23.68
N PHE A 65 -2.28 -29.29 -23.21
CA PHE A 65 -3.38 -28.36 -22.91
C PHE A 65 -3.16 -27.56 -21.63
N THR A 66 -2.59 -28.18 -20.59
CA THR A 66 -2.30 -27.49 -19.32
C THR A 66 -1.26 -26.39 -19.52
N TYR A 67 -0.20 -26.62 -20.31
CA TYR A 67 0.75 -25.58 -20.68
C TYR A 67 0.13 -24.47 -21.52
N ALA A 68 -0.73 -24.81 -22.49
CA ALA A 68 -1.41 -23.82 -23.32
C ALA A 68 -2.35 -22.91 -22.51
N LEU A 69 -3.10 -23.47 -21.56
CA LEU A 69 -3.96 -22.70 -20.67
C LEU A 69 -3.14 -21.83 -19.70
N LYS A 70 -2.02 -22.35 -19.18
CA LYS A 70 -1.09 -21.58 -18.34
C LYS A 70 -0.50 -20.39 -19.11
N ALA A 71 -0.13 -20.59 -20.37
CA ALA A 71 0.33 -19.52 -21.27
C ALA A 71 -0.75 -18.47 -21.48
N CYS A 72 -2.01 -18.88 -21.68
CA CYS A 72 -3.12 -17.95 -21.81
C CYS A 72 -3.32 -17.12 -20.53
N SER A 73 -3.13 -17.72 -19.35
CA SER A 73 -3.18 -16.98 -18.07
C SER A 73 -2.05 -15.95 -17.95
N SER A 74 -0.82 -16.30 -18.30
CA SER A 74 0.34 -15.40 -18.18
C SER A 74 0.33 -14.28 -19.20
N LEU A 75 -0.18 -14.55 -20.41
CA LEU A 75 -0.23 -13.60 -21.53
C LEU A 75 -1.57 -12.84 -21.60
N HIS A 76 -2.47 -13.07 -20.63
CA HIS A 76 -3.82 -12.50 -20.61
C HIS A 76 -4.62 -12.74 -21.93
N ALA A 77 -4.37 -13.86 -22.60
CA ALA A 77 -4.95 -14.20 -23.91
C ALA A 77 -6.31 -14.90 -23.77
N LEU A 78 -7.33 -14.15 -23.35
CA LEU A 78 -8.68 -14.67 -23.06
C LEU A 78 -9.31 -15.40 -24.25
N SER A 79 -9.27 -14.78 -25.45
CA SER A 79 -9.86 -15.34 -26.67
C SER A 79 -9.25 -16.71 -27.02
N LYS A 80 -7.93 -16.83 -26.92
CA LYS A 80 -7.22 -18.07 -27.21
C LYS A 80 -7.51 -19.15 -26.16
N GLY A 81 -7.61 -18.78 -24.89
CA GLY A 81 -8.00 -19.71 -23.83
C GLY A 81 -9.43 -20.25 -24.02
N LEU A 82 -10.36 -19.42 -24.48
CA LEU A 82 -11.73 -19.86 -24.82
C LEU A 82 -11.76 -20.80 -26.03
N GLU A 83 -10.95 -20.53 -27.06
CA GLU A 83 -10.76 -21.44 -28.21
C GLU A 83 -10.25 -22.82 -27.74
N ILE A 84 -9.24 -22.83 -26.86
CA ILE A 84 -8.67 -24.06 -26.29
C ILE A 84 -9.73 -24.79 -25.47
N HIS A 85 -10.50 -24.10 -24.63
CA HIS A 85 -11.57 -24.73 -23.86
C HIS A 85 -12.65 -25.34 -24.77
N ALA A 86 -13.10 -24.64 -25.82
CA ALA A 86 -14.04 -25.19 -26.78
C ALA A 86 -13.51 -26.46 -27.47
N ARG A 87 -12.21 -26.50 -27.79
CA ARG A 87 -11.55 -27.69 -28.35
C ARG A 87 -11.47 -28.83 -27.33
N LEU A 88 -11.18 -28.55 -26.07
CA LEU A 88 -11.17 -29.54 -25.00
C LEU A 88 -12.54 -30.23 -24.83
N VAL A 89 -13.63 -29.46 -24.95
CA VAL A 89 -14.99 -30.00 -24.94
C VAL A 89 -15.24 -30.85 -26.17
N LYS A 90 -14.95 -30.35 -27.38
CA LYS A 90 -15.19 -31.08 -28.64
C LYS A 90 -14.38 -32.37 -28.77
N SER A 91 -13.18 -32.41 -28.19
CA SER A 91 -12.27 -33.57 -28.28
C SER A 91 -12.42 -34.56 -27.13
N GLY A 92 -13.26 -34.27 -26.13
CA GLY A 92 -13.48 -35.14 -24.97
C GLY A 92 -12.40 -35.07 -23.88
N HIS A 93 -11.29 -34.35 -24.10
CA HIS A 93 -10.20 -34.23 -23.11
C HIS A 93 -10.60 -33.44 -21.85
N ILE A 94 -11.74 -32.74 -21.86
CA ILE A 94 -12.24 -31.98 -20.71
C ILE A 94 -12.50 -32.83 -19.45
N THR A 95 -12.55 -34.16 -19.56
CA THR A 95 -12.74 -35.06 -18.41
C THR A 95 -11.50 -35.18 -17.52
N ASP A 96 -10.31 -34.84 -18.04
CA ASP A 96 -9.04 -34.94 -17.32
C ASP A 96 -8.95 -33.89 -16.19
N LEU A 97 -8.58 -34.33 -14.98
CA LEU A 97 -8.51 -33.49 -13.79
C LEU A 97 -7.44 -32.39 -13.90
N PHE A 98 -6.28 -32.68 -14.48
CA PHE A 98 -5.20 -31.70 -14.64
C PHE A 98 -5.62 -30.58 -15.58
N ILE A 99 -6.35 -30.93 -16.65
CA ILE A 99 -6.94 -29.96 -17.59
C ILE A 99 -7.97 -29.09 -16.86
N LYS A 100 -8.88 -29.69 -16.08
CA LYS A 100 -9.87 -28.92 -15.29
C LYS A 100 -9.20 -27.99 -14.27
N ASN A 101 -8.13 -28.43 -13.59
CA ASN A 101 -7.35 -27.58 -12.69
C ASN A 101 -6.69 -26.41 -13.42
N SER A 102 -6.22 -26.62 -14.64
CA SER A 102 -5.66 -25.54 -15.47
C SER A 102 -6.72 -24.56 -15.98
N LEU A 103 -7.93 -25.05 -16.30
CA LEU A 103 -9.07 -24.21 -16.65
C LEU A 103 -9.54 -23.38 -15.46
N LEU A 104 -9.56 -23.95 -14.25
CA LEU A 104 -9.85 -23.21 -13.01
C LEU A 104 -8.89 -22.04 -12.85
N HIS A 105 -7.59 -22.29 -12.95
CA HIS A 105 -6.58 -21.25 -12.89
C HIS A 105 -6.81 -20.20 -13.98
N PHE A 106 -7.02 -20.61 -15.23
CA PHE A 106 -7.24 -19.71 -16.37
C PHE A 106 -8.41 -18.75 -16.16
N TYR A 107 -9.57 -19.27 -15.74
CA TYR A 107 -10.74 -18.44 -15.51
C TYR A 107 -10.55 -17.49 -14.33
N LEU A 108 -9.96 -17.95 -13.23
CA LEU A 108 -9.69 -17.10 -12.05
C LEU A 108 -8.65 -16.02 -12.37
N SER A 109 -7.59 -16.32 -13.14
CA SER A 109 -6.64 -15.31 -13.62
C SER A 109 -7.27 -14.27 -14.54
N SER A 110 -8.37 -14.62 -15.21
CA SER A 110 -9.15 -13.71 -16.06
C SER A 110 -10.28 -13.02 -15.31
N ASN A 111 -10.33 -13.14 -13.97
CA ASN A 111 -11.40 -12.64 -13.09
C ASN A 111 -12.82 -13.17 -13.43
N ASP A 112 -12.93 -14.28 -14.17
CA ASP A 112 -14.20 -14.96 -14.46
C ASP A 112 -14.49 -16.03 -13.40
N VAL A 113 -14.93 -15.54 -12.25
CA VAL A 113 -15.24 -16.36 -11.07
C VAL A 113 -16.43 -17.30 -11.31
N LEU A 114 -17.37 -16.92 -12.18
CA LEU A 114 -18.55 -17.73 -12.50
C LEU A 114 -18.17 -18.98 -13.30
N SER A 115 -17.41 -18.81 -14.38
CA SER A 115 -16.95 -19.95 -15.18
C SER A 115 -16.02 -20.86 -14.39
N ALA A 116 -15.12 -20.29 -13.57
CA ALA A 116 -14.28 -21.07 -12.67
C ALA A 116 -15.13 -21.93 -11.71
N THR A 117 -16.15 -21.35 -11.07
CA THR A 117 -17.03 -22.08 -10.15
C THR A 117 -17.75 -23.23 -10.87
N ARG A 118 -18.21 -23.03 -12.11
CA ARG A 118 -18.83 -24.09 -12.93
C ARG A 118 -17.84 -25.21 -13.26
N VAL A 119 -16.61 -24.87 -13.63
CA VAL A 119 -15.56 -25.87 -13.87
C VAL A 119 -15.31 -26.68 -12.59
N PHE A 120 -15.24 -26.02 -11.43
CA PHE A 120 -15.02 -26.70 -10.14
C PHE A 120 -16.15 -27.66 -9.80
N GLN A 121 -17.40 -27.22 -9.93
CA GLN A 121 -18.58 -28.05 -9.69
C GLN A 121 -18.66 -29.27 -10.64
N SER A 122 -18.02 -29.19 -11.80
CA SER A 122 -17.93 -30.32 -12.74
C SER A 122 -16.91 -31.39 -12.33
N ILE A 123 -16.08 -31.15 -11.30
CA ILE A 123 -15.06 -32.10 -10.83
C ILE A 123 -15.71 -33.05 -9.80
N PRO A 124 -15.86 -34.36 -10.09
CA PRO A 124 -16.56 -35.27 -9.17
C PRO A 124 -15.83 -35.48 -7.84
N SER A 125 -14.49 -35.50 -7.87
CA SER A 125 -13.64 -35.68 -6.69
C SER A 125 -12.49 -34.67 -6.74
N PRO A 126 -12.69 -33.43 -6.26
CA PRO A 126 -11.66 -32.40 -6.29
C PRO A 126 -10.47 -32.77 -5.41
N ASP A 127 -9.26 -32.72 -5.98
CA ASP A 127 -8.02 -32.96 -5.26
C ASP A 127 -7.51 -31.68 -4.58
N VAL A 128 -6.39 -31.79 -3.85
CA VAL A 128 -5.79 -30.64 -3.14
C VAL A 128 -5.42 -29.51 -4.11
N VAL A 129 -5.06 -29.83 -5.35
CA VAL A 129 -4.72 -28.83 -6.38
C VAL A 129 -5.99 -28.08 -6.80
N SER A 130 -7.09 -28.79 -7.07
CA SER A 130 -8.40 -28.21 -7.40
C SER A 130 -8.84 -27.18 -6.36
N TRP A 131 -8.81 -27.58 -5.09
CA TRP A 131 -9.18 -26.72 -3.96
C TRP A 131 -8.23 -25.54 -3.79
N THR A 132 -6.92 -25.78 -3.89
CA THR A 132 -5.92 -24.70 -3.76
C THR A 132 -6.06 -23.66 -4.86
N SER A 133 -6.28 -24.08 -6.12
CA SER A 133 -6.53 -23.19 -7.25
C SER A 133 -7.79 -22.35 -7.03
N LEU A 134 -8.88 -22.96 -6.55
CA LEU A 134 -10.13 -22.25 -6.25
C LEU A 134 -9.95 -21.21 -5.15
N ILE A 135 -9.37 -21.59 -4.01
CA ILE A 135 -9.18 -20.72 -2.84
C ILE A 135 -8.24 -19.56 -3.18
N SER A 136 -7.10 -19.86 -3.83
CA SER A 136 -6.13 -18.85 -4.24
C SER A 136 -6.74 -17.88 -5.25
N GLY A 137 -7.48 -18.38 -6.24
CA GLY A 137 -8.11 -17.54 -7.24
C GLY A 137 -9.23 -16.67 -6.66
N PHE A 138 -10.10 -17.20 -5.80
CA PHE A 138 -11.10 -16.39 -5.08
C PHE A 138 -10.44 -15.28 -4.26
N SER A 139 -9.36 -15.58 -3.51
CA SER A 139 -8.64 -14.56 -2.76
C SER A 139 -8.04 -13.47 -3.66
N LYS A 140 -7.52 -13.83 -4.84
CA LYS A 140 -6.95 -12.86 -5.80
C LYS A 140 -8.01 -12.02 -6.50
N CYS A 141 -9.22 -12.55 -6.68
CA CYS A 141 -10.35 -11.86 -7.30
C CYS A 141 -11.14 -10.99 -6.31
N GLY A 142 -10.73 -10.88 -5.04
CA GLY A 142 -11.47 -10.12 -4.02
C GLY A 142 -12.74 -10.81 -3.52
N TYR A 143 -12.81 -12.14 -3.59
CA TYR A 143 -13.91 -12.95 -3.03
C TYR A 143 -13.43 -13.72 -1.79
N GLU A 144 -12.90 -13.00 -0.80
CA GLU A 144 -12.26 -13.60 0.37
C GLU A 144 -13.21 -14.47 1.21
N SER A 145 -14.47 -14.06 1.38
CA SER A 145 -15.47 -14.87 2.10
C SER A 145 -15.66 -16.23 1.42
N LYS A 146 -15.77 -16.24 0.09
CA LYS A 146 -15.88 -17.50 -0.68
C LYS A 146 -14.61 -18.34 -0.59
N ALA A 147 -13.44 -17.71 -0.55
CA ALA A 147 -12.17 -18.42 -0.37
C ALA A 147 -12.11 -19.15 0.99
N ILE A 148 -12.59 -18.50 2.05
CA ILE A 148 -12.68 -19.07 3.39
C ILE A 148 -13.73 -20.19 3.44
N GLU A 149 -14.92 -19.98 2.86
CA GLU A 149 -15.95 -21.01 2.75
C GLU A 149 -15.46 -22.24 1.97
N ALA A 150 -14.74 -22.03 0.86
CA ALA A 150 -14.13 -23.10 0.08
C ALA A 150 -13.08 -23.86 0.91
N PHE A 151 -12.24 -23.17 1.66
CA PHE A 151 -11.27 -23.80 2.57
C PHE A 151 -11.97 -24.64 3.66
N SER A 152 -13.02 -24.11 4.28
CA SER A 152 -13.82 -24.83 5.28
C SER A 152 -14.54 -26.06 4.71
N SER A 153 -14.84 -26.07 3.42
CA SER A 153 -15.54 -27.16 2.73
C SER A 153 -14.60 -28.25 2.20
N MET A 154 -13.28 -28.08 2.35
CA MET A 154 -12.30 -29.06 1.86
C MET A 154 -12.46 -30.41 2.57
N ASN A 155 -12.62 -31.45 1.76
CA ASN A 155 -12.68 -32.85 2.21
C ASN A 155 -11.34 -33.59 2.03
N VAL A 156 -10.29 -32.89 1.59
CA VAL A 156 -8.93 -33.42 1.42
C VAL A 156 -7.96 -32.64 2.29
N LYS A 157 -6.85 -33.26 2.69
CA LYS A 157 -5.83 -32.62 3.53
C LYS A 157 -5.20 -31.43 2.77
N PRO A 158 -5.25 -30.20 3.32
CA PRO A 158 -4.65 -29.04 2.67
C PRO A 158 -3.11 -29.13 2.70
N ASN A 159 -2.47 -28.49 1.72
CA ASN A 159 -1.02 -28.33 1.69
C ASN A 159 -0.61 -26.91 2.12
N ALA A 160 0.69 -26.62 2.18
CA ALA A 160 1.19 -25.30 2.59
C ALA A 160 0.65 -24.15 1.71
N ALA A 161 0.55 -24.35 0.39
CA ALA A 161 0.01 -23.35 -0.53
C ALA A 161 -1.48 -23.09 -0.29
N THR A 162 -2.24 -24.11 0.09
CA THR A 162 -3.64 -23.97 0.51
C THR A 162 -3.75 -23.09 1.76
N LEU A 163 -2.94 -23.35 2.79
CA LEU A 163 -2.96 -22.56 4.03
C LEU A 163 -2.55 -21.10 3.79
N VAL A 164 -1.53 -20.87 2.96
CA VAL A 164 -1.09 -19.52 2.55
C VAL A 164 -2.22 -18.76 1.84
N SER A 165 -2.95 -19.43 0.94
CA SER A 165 -4.08 -18.83 0.24
C SER A 165 -5.23 -18.49 1.20
N ALA A 166 -5.52 -19.37 2.16
CA ALA A 166 -6.52 -19.13 3.19
C ALA A 166 -6.11 -17.98 4.14
N PHE A 167 -4.82 -17.86 4.50
CA PHE A 167 -4.31 -16.72 5.26
C PHE A 167 -4.50 -15.40 4.52
N SER A 168 -4.21 -15.35 3.22
CA SER A 168 -4.42 -14.14 2.41
C SER A 168 -5.88 -13.69 2.43
N ALA A 169 -6.82 -14.63 2.29
CA ALA A 169 -8.24 -14.30 2.40
C ALA A 169 -8.60 -13.79 3.81
N CYS A 170 -8.09 -14.45 4.86
CA CYS A 170 -8.32 -14.02 6.24
C CYS A 170 -7.72 -12.65 6.56
N SER A 171 -6.54 -12.34 6.03
CA SER A 171 -5.82 -11.10 6.30
C SER A 171 -6.54 -9.89 5.71
N ASN A 172 -7.13 -10.06 4.53
CA ASN A 172 -7.87 -9.03 3.82
C ASN A 172 -9.22 -8.69 4.50
N ILE A 173 -9.93 -9.67 5.09
CA ILE A 173 -11.21 -9.41 5.79
C ILE A 173 -11.08 -9.30 7.31
N GLY A 174 -9.87 -9.41 7.86
CA GLY A 174 -9.64 -9.35 9.30
C GLY A 174 -10.15 -10.57 10.08
N ALA A 175 -10.28 -11.75 9.46
CA ALA A 175 -10.76 -12.98 10.09
C ALA A 175 -9.71 -13.64 11.02
N LEU A 176 -9.30 -12.91 12.06
CA LEU A 176 -8.19 -13.28 12.95
C LEU A 176 -8.41 -14.61 13.67
N THR A 177 -9.63 -14.91 14.12
CA THR A 177 -9.94 -16.15 14.84
C THR A 177 -9.75 -17.37 13.94
N PHE A 178 -10.27 -17.31 12.71
CA PHE A 178 -10.09 -18.36 11.73
C PHE A 178 -8.63 -18.50 11.29
N GLY A 179 -7.95 -17.37 11.05
CA GLY A 179 -6.52 -17.36 10.77
C GLY A 179 -5.67 -18.00 11.88
N LYS A 180 -5.98 -17.76 13.16
CA LYS A 180 -5.30 -18.46 14.28
C LYS A 180 -5.52 -19.97 14.24
N ALA A 181 -6.73 -20.43 13.89
CA ALA A 181 -7.03 -21.85 13.75
C ALA A 181 -6.23 -22.49 12.60
N ILE A 182 -6.16 -21.84 11.44
CA ILE A 182 -5.34 -22.27 10.29
C ILE A 182 -3.86 -22.35 10.69
N HIS A 183 -3.34 -21.34 11.41
CA HIS A 183 -1.95 -21.32 11.85
C HIS A 183 -1.64 -22.47 12.81
N ALA A 184 -2.50 -22.71 13.81
CA ALA A 184 -2.35 -23.83 14.72
C ALA A 184 -2.43 -25.19 13.99
N TYR A 185 -3.33 -25.33 13.02
CA TYR A 185 -3.46 -26.53 12.19
C TYR A 185 -2.20 -26.78 11.36
N GLY A 186 -1.64 -25.75 10.72
CA GLY A 186 -0.39 -25.87 9.97
C GLY A 186 0.76 -26.39 10.83
N LEU A 187 0.96 -25.80 12.01
CA LEU A 187 2.04 -26.22 12.92
C LEU A 187 1.83 -27.63 13.48
N LYS A 188 0.62 -27.97 13.94
CA LYS A 188 0.35 -29.24 14.63
C LYS A 188 0.11 -30.43 13.69
N SER A 189 -0.53 -30.21 12.55
CA SER A 189 -1.05 -31.29 11.69
C SER A 189 -0.28 -31.46 10.38
N LEU A 190 0.39 -30.41 9.90
CA LEU A 190 1.23 -30.46 8.68
C LEU A 190 2.73 -30.43 8.97
N MET A 191 3.15 -30.11 10.20
CA MET A 191 4.57 -30.04 10.61
C MET A 191 5.41 -29.11 9.72
N ILE A 192 4.83 -28.00 9.27
CA ILE A 192 5.47 -27.03 8.34
C ILE A 192 6.27 -25.92 9.05
N ASP A 193 6.84 -26.22 10.22
CA ASP A 193 7.58 -25.29 11.09
C ASP A 193 8.88 -24.74 10.47
N GLY A 194 9.29 -25.21 9.29
CA GLY A 194 10.42 -24.66 8.54
C GLY A 194 10.03 -23.83 7.31
N ASN A 195 8.74 -23.70 7.00
CA ASN A 195 8.30 -23.11 5.74
C ASN A 195 8.21 -21.57 5.84
N ILE A 196 9.18 -20.88 5.26
CA ILE A 196 9.26 -19.41 5.26
C ILE A 196 8.04 -18.75 4.61
N VAL A 197 7.48 -19.33 3.54
CA VAL A 197 6.30 -18.79 2.83
C VAL A 197 5.07 -18.87 3.73
N PHE A 198 4.89 -19.98 4.45
CA PHE A 198 3.82 -20.13 5.43
C PHE A 198 3.94 -19.09 6.55
N TYR A 199 5.15 -18.90 7.08
CA TYR A 199 5.38 -17.91 8.14
C TYR A 199 5.21 -16.46 7.68
N ASN A 200 5.67 -16.11 6.48
CA ASN A 200 5.43 -14.79 5.88
C ASN A 200 3.93 -14.51 5.72
N ALA A 201 3.14 -15.51 5.30
CA ALA A 201 1.69 -15.38 5.21
C ALA A 201 1.00 -15.27 6.58
N ALA A 202 1.48 -15.99 7.60
CA ALA A 202 1.01 -15.84 8.97
C ALA A 202 1.36 -14.45 9.56
N LEU A 203 2.55 -13.92 9.24
CA LEU A 203 2.95 -12.56 9.60
C LEU A 203 2.03 -11.52 8.98
N ASP A 204 1.75 -11.61 7.68
CA ASP A 204 0.84 -10.69 6.98
C ASP A 204 -0.57 -10.73 7.58
N LEU A 205 -1.08 -11.93 7.88
CA LEU A 205 -2.34 -12.12 8.60
C LEU A 205 -2.37 -11.35 9.92
N TYR A 206 -1.40 -11.58 10.81
CA TYR A 206 -1.39 -10.94 12.12
C TYR A 206 -1.19 -9.43 12.02
N ALA A 207 -0.33 -8.97 11.10
CA ALA A 207 -0.08 -7.55 10.88
C ALA A 207 -1.35 -6.83 10.40
N LYS A 208 -2.02 -7.33 9.35
CA LYS A 208 -3.26 -6.73 8.81
C LYS A 208 -4.43 -6.81 9.78
N CYS A 209 -4.50 -7.87 10.60
CA CYS A 209 -5.50 -8.00 11.66
C CYS A 209 -5.16 -7.18 12.93
N ARG A 210 -4.20 -6.25 12.87
CA ARG A 210 -3.75 -5.39 13.98
C ARG A 210 -3.31 -6.17 15.23
N SER A 211 -2.92 -7.42 15.07
CA SER A 211 -2.48 -8.29 16.14
C SER A 211 -0.95 -8.34 16.20
N LEU A 212 -0.32 -7.17 16.39
CA LEU A 212 1.14 -6.99 16.29
C LEU A 212 1.95 -7.85 17.27
N LEU A 213 1.41 -8.12 18.47
CA LEU A 213 2.04 -9.05 19.42
C LEU A 213 2.19 -10.46 18.84
N ASN A 214 1.15 -10.98 18.18
CA ASN A 214 1.23 -12.30 17.54
C ASN A 214 2.15 -12.26 16.31
N ALA A 215 2.16 -11.15 15.55
CA ALA A 215 3.11 -10.97 14.44
C ALA A 215 4.56 -11.04 14.95
N ARG A 216 4.89 -10.32 16.03
CA ARG A 216 6.21 -10.38 16.67
C ARG A 216 6.55 -11.80 17.16
N ASN A 217 5.60 -12.48 17.81
CA ASN A 217 5.81 -13.84 18.30
C ASN A 217 6.08 -14.85 17.17
N VAL A 218 5.41 -14.70 16.02
CA VAL A 218 5.72 -15.50 14.84
C VAL A 218 7.11 -15.19 14.34
N PHE A 219 7.44 -13.91 14.18
CA PHE A 219 8.71 -13.46 13.64
C PHE A 219 9.92 -14.00 14.43
N VAL A 220 9.86 -13.93 15.77
CA VAL A 220 10.93 -14.42 16.65
C VAL A 220 11.10 -15.95 16.56
N LYS A 221 10.04 -16.69 16.24
CA LYS A 221 10.10 -18.15 16.08
C LYS A 221 10.65 -18.60 14.72
N MET A 222 10.77 -17.69 13.75
CA MET A 222 11.29 -18.03 12.43
C MET A 222 12.79 -18.30 12.50
N SER A 223 13.20 -19.51 12.12
CA SER A 223 14.61 -19.91 12.04
C SER A 223 15.38 -19.19 10.94
N LYS A 224 14.71 -18.86 9.82
CA LYS A 224 15.24 -18.06 8.73
C LYS A 224 14.23 -16.98 8.35
N ARG A 225 14.70 -15.75 8.24
CA ARG A 225 13.91 -14.57 7.84
C ARG A 225 14.47 -14.03 6.52
N ASP A 226 13.58 -13.69 5.61
CA ASP A 226 13.92 -13.05 4.35
C ASP A 226 13.43 -11.59 4.33
N VAL A 227 13.73 -10.88 3.24
CA VAL A 227 13.30 -9.48 3.07
C VAL A 227 11.77 -9.32 3.24
N ILE A 228 10.99 -10.34 2.87
CA ILE A 228 9.52 -10.32 3.03
C ILE A 228 9.16 -10.42 4.51
N SER A 229 9.79 -11.30 5.30
CA SER A 229 9.56 -11.42 6.75
C SER A 229 9.78 -10.09 7.46
N TRP A 230 10.93 -9.45 7.21
CA TRP A 230 11.32 -8.18 7.83
C TRP A 230 10.39 -7.04 7.39
N THR A 231 10.17 -6.90 6.08
CA THR A 231 9.35 -5.82 5.53
C THR A 231 7.90 -5.94 6.00
N THR A 232 7.35 -7.15 6.11
CA THR A 232 5.98 -7.38 6.59
C THR A 232 5.81 -6.95 8.04
N LEU A 233 6.76 -7.29 8.92
CA LEU A 233 6.72 -6.87 10.32
C LEU A 233 6.85 -5.34 10.46
N LEU A 234 7.80 -4.75 9.74
CA LEU A 234 8.05 -3.31 9.71
C LEU A 234 6.81 -2.54 9.24
N MET A 235 6.20 -2.95 8.11
CA MET A 235 4.95 -2.37 7.61
C MET A 235 3.80 -2.54 8.60
N GLY A 236 3.73 -3.68 9.30
CA GLY A 236 2.74 -3.93 10.34
C GLY A 236 2.81 -2.89 11.46
N TYR A 237 4.01 -2.64 11.98
CA TYR A 237 4.22 -1.61 13.00
C TYR A 237 3.93 -0.20 12.47
N ALA A 238 4.45 0.16 11.30
CA ALA A 238 4.24 1.48 10.69
C ALA A 238 2.75 1.78 10.47
N ARG A 239 1.97 0.83 9.92
CA ARG A 239 0.51 0.96 9.72
C ARG A 239 -0.26 1.00 11.04
N GLY A 240 0.27 0.37 12.09
CA GLY A 240 -0.28 0.42 13.44
C GLY A 240 -0.01 1.73 14.18
N GLY A 241 0.78 2.65 13.60
CA GLY A 241 1.23 3.89 14.25
C GLY A 241 2.42 3.70 15.19
N HIS A 242 2.96 2.49 15.28
CA HIS A 242 4.13 2.10 16.08
C HIS A 242 5.43 2.39 15.33
N CYS A 243 5.65 3.67 15.01
CA CYS A 243 6.72 4.08 14.09
C CYS A 243 8.12 3.87 14.69
N GLU A 244 8.28 3.99 16.00
CA GLU A 244 9.55 3.72 16.70
C GLU A 244 9.93 2.24 16.59
N GLU A 245 8.96 1.34 16.82
CA GLU A 245 9.17 -0.10 16.67
C GLU A 245 9.45 -0.48 15.21
N ALA A 246 8.84 0.20 14.24
CA ALA A 246 9.14 -0.01 12.82
C ALA A 246 10.60 0.35 12.49
N VAL A 247 11.11 1.48 13.00
CA VAL A 247 12.52 1.87 12.83
C VAL A 247 13.45 0.88 13.52
N GLU A 248 13.08 0.39 14.71
CA GLU A 248 13.88 -0.58 15.43
C GLU A 248 13.98 -1.92 14.67
N VAL A 249 12.89 -2.38 14.06
CA VAL A 249 12.91 -3.55 13.17
C VAL A 249 13.83 -3.33 11.97
N PHE A 250 13.83 -2.14 11.36
CA PHE A 250 14.75 -1.81 10.27
C PHE A 250 16.22 -1.82 10.74
N LYS A 251 16.53 -1.23 11.89
CA LYS A 251 17.88 -1.26 12.46
C LYS A 251 18.36 -2.69 12.69
N GLN A 252 17.51 -3.54 13.26
CA GLN A 252 17.81 -4.96 13.48
C GLN A 252 18.04 -5.70 12.16
N MET A 253 17.25 -5.41 11.12
CA MET A 253 17.45 -5.97 9.78
C MET A 253 18.83 -5.61 9.22
N VAL A 254 19.21 -4.33 9.28
CA VAL A 254 20.51 -3.84 8.78
C VAL A 254 21.68 -4.40 9.59
N VAL A 255 21.59 -4.42 10.93
CA VAL A 255 22.67 -4.88 11.82
C VAL A 255 22.86 -6.40 11.74
N SER A 256 21.76 -7.17 11.68
CA SER A 256 21.85 -8.63 11.60
C SER A 256 22.40 -9.12 10.26
N GLY A 257 22.17 -8.37 9.17
CA GLY A 257 22.59 -8.76 7.82
C GLY A 257 21.90 -10.02 7.29
N GLU A 258 20.81 -10.47 7.92
CA GLU A 258 20.08 -11.69 7.50
C GLU A 258 19.40 -11.52 6.12
N ALA A 259 18.98 -10.29 5.82
CA ALA A 259 18.39 -9.91 4.55
C ALA A 259 18.65 -8.42 4.28
N GLU A 260 18.80 -8.06 3.02
CA GLU A 260 18.98 -6.68 2.61
C GLU A 260 17.62 -5.96 2.47
N PRO A 261 17.45 -4.77 3.06
CA PRO A 261 16.33 -3.88 2.77
C PRO A 261 16.15 -3.65 1.27
N ASN A 262 14.90 -3.74 0.81
CA ASN A 262 14.50 -3.37 -0.54
C ASN A 262 13.76 -2.02 -0.55
N GLU A 263 13.34 -1.57 -1.74
CA GLU A 263 12.58 -0.34 -1.94
C GLU A 263 11.40 -0.21 -0.97
N ALA A 264 10.56 -1.24 -0.85
CA ALA A 264 9.40 -1.21 0.04
C ALA A 264 9.81 -1.08 1.52
N THR A 265 10.91 -1.72 1.93
CA THR A 265 11.47 -1.56 3.27
C THR A 265 11.90 -0.12 3.53
N VAL A 266 12.69 0.48 2.63
CA VAL A 266 13.25 1.83 2.83
C VAL A 266 12.17 2.92 2.77
N VAL A 267 11.22 2.82 1.85
CA VAL A 267 10.07 3.75 1.77
C VAL A 267 9.26 3.71 3.06
N THR A 268 9.01 2.51 3.61
CA THR A 268 8.23 2.37 4.84
C THR A 268 8.95 2.96 6.05
N VAL A 269 10.26 2.70 6.21
CA VAL A 269 11.01 3.27 7.34
C VAL A 269 11.17 4.79 7.21
N LEU A 270 11.36 5.33 6.00
CA LEU A 270 11.37 6.78 5.78
C LEU A 270 10.04 7.43 6.17
N SER A 271 8.92 6.80 5.82
CA SER A 271 7.59 7.25 6.26
C SER A 271 7.44 7.18 7.78
N ALA A 272 8.01 6.17 8.44
CA ALA A 272 8.02 6.08 9.90
C ALA A 272 8.86 7.21 10.53
N CYS A 273 10.08 7.47 10.01
CA CYS A 273 10.93 8.60 10.42
C CYS A 273 10.21 9.95 10.27
N ALA A 274 9.53 10.15 9.13
CA ALA A 274 8.73 11.34 8.85
C ALA A 274 7.56 11.51 9.83
N SER A 275 6.98 10.40 10.31
CA SER A 275 5.83 10.42 11.23
C SER A 275 6.23 10.73 12.67
N ILE A 276 7.42 10.30 13.08
CA ILE A 276 8.00 10.66 14.40
C ILE A 276 8.76 11.99 14.38
N GLY A 277 9.06 12.53 13.19
CA GLY A 277 9.84 13.76 13.03
C GLY A 277 11.33 13.61 13.40
N SER A 278 11.91 12.40 13.26
CA SER A 278 13.31 12.17 13.58
C SER A 278 14.18 12.36 12.34
N LEU A 279 14.84 13.52 12.27
CA LEU A 279 15.76 13.86 11.19
C LEU A 279 17.01 12.97 11.23
N SER A 280 17.58 12.74 12.42
CA SER A 280 18.77 11.89 12.59
C SER A 280 18.58 10.47 12.03
N LEU A 281 17.46 9.82 12.32
CA LEU A 281 17.12 8.50 11.77
C LEU A 281 16.90 8.55 10.26
N GLY A 282 16.21 9.57 9.77
CA GLY A 282 16.02 9.81 8.34
C GLY A 282 17.33 9.96 7.57
N CYS A 283 18.27 10.74 8.11
CA CYS A 283 19.61 10.91 7.54
C CYS A 283 20.42 9.62 7.54
N TRP A 284 20.28 8.78 8.57
CA TRP A 284 20.93 7.47 8.62
C TRP A 284 20.37 6.51 7.55
N VAL A 285 19.05 6.49 7.35
CA VAL A 285 18.42 5.71 6.26
C VAL A 285 18.83 6.27 4.89
N HIS A 286 18.90 7.58 4.72
CA HIS A 286 19.35 8.18 3.47
C HIS A 286 20.81 7.81 3.16
N SER A 287 21.69 7.87 4.15
CA SER A 287 23.08 7.42 4.02
C SER A 287 23.21 5.93 3.72
N TYR A 288 22.22 5.12 4.12
CA TYR A 288 22.13 3.71 3.76
C TYR A 288 21.76 3.54 2.28
N ILE A 289 20.80 4.32 1.79
CA ILE A 289 20.38 4.35 0.38
C ILE A 289 21.55 4.78 -0.52
N ASP A 290 22.29 5.84 -0.16
CA ASP A 290 23.44 6.35 -0.94
C ASP A 290 24.56 5.31 -1.15
N LYS A 291 24.65 4.31 -0.26
CA LYS A 291 25.63 3.22 -0.34
C LYS A 291 25.17 2.04 -1.20
N ARG A 292 23.92 2.06 -1.70
CA ARG A 292 23.27 0.95 -2.40
C ARG A 292 23.00 1.32 -3.84
N ILE A 293 23.68 0.64 -4.76
CA ILE A 293 23.57 0.89 -6.21
C ILE A 293 22.18 0.48 -6.75
N ASP A 294 21.51 -0.45 -6.08
CA ASP A 294 20.19 -0.96 -6.46
C ASP A 294 19.01 -0.13 -5.94
N LEU A 295 19.27 0.91 -5.13
CA LEU A 295 18.26 1.81 -4.59
C LEU A 295 18.40 3.21 -5.21
N ASP A 296 17.72 3.41 -6.33
CA ASP A 296 17.76 4.70 -7.04
C ASP A 296 16.92 5.77 -6.33
N VAL A 297 17.44 7.00 -6.28
CA VAL A 297 16.76 8.16 -5.67
C VAL A 297 15.82 8.79 -6.70
N ASP A 298 14.88 7.99 -7.17
CA ASP A 298 13.79 8.37 -8.07
C ASP A 298 12.49 7.65 -7.62
N GLY A 299 11.36 7.95 -8.26
CA GLY A 299 10.08 7.30 -7.98
C GLY A 299 9.71 7.30 -6.48
N ASN A 300 9.41 6.12 -5.93
CA ASN A 300 8.94 6.02 -4.55
C ASN A 300 10.01 6.40 -3.51
N ILE A 301 11.30 6.09 -3.76
CA ILE A 301 12.38 6.41 -2.82
C ILE A 301 12.60 7.92 -2.78
N GLY A 302 12.67 8.56 -3.95
CA GLY A 302 12.75 10.02 -4.06
C GLY A 302 11.59 10.70 -3.33
N ASN A 303 10.36 10.26 -3.58
CA ASN A 303 9.16 10.76 -2.90
C ASN A 303 9.22 10.59 -1.38
N ALA A 304 9.64 9.42 -0.90
CA ALA A 304 9.75 9.14 0.53
C ALA A 304 10.83 10.01 1.21
N LEU A 305 11.98 10.21 0.57
CA LEU A 305 13.05 11.07 1.08
C LEU A 305 12.63 12.54 1.14
N VAL A 306 12.02 13.06 0.07
CA VAL A 306 11.48 14.43 0.05
C VAL A 306 10.49 14.63 1.20
N ASN A 307 9.49 13.76 1.32
CA ASN A 307 8.49 13.84 2.38
C ASN A 307 9.11 13.70 3.78
N MET A 308 10.13 12.84 3.96
CA MET A 308 10.83 12.69 5.23
C MET A 308 11.55 13.97 5.64
N TYR A 309 12.41 14.52 4.77
CA TYR A 309 13.16 15.75 5.09
C TYR A 309 12.23 16.94 5.35
N VAL A 310 11.21 17.09 4.50
CA VAL A 310 10.19 18.14 4.64
C VAL A 310 9.46 18.06 5.98
N LYS A 311 9.01 16.87 6.41
CA LYS A 311 8.27 16.71 7.67
C LYS A 311 9.16 16.79 8.90
N CYS A 312 10.44 16.46 8.77
CA CYS A 312 11.44 16.63 9.81
C CYS A 312 11.99 18.07 9.88
N GLY A 313 11.52 18.99 9.04
CA GLY A 313 11.87 20.42 9.09
C GLY A 313 13.11 20.84 8.29
N ASP A 314 13.85 19.90 7.69
CA ASP A 314 14.99 20.22 6.82
C ASP A 314 14.53 20.44 5.37
N MET A 315 13.86 21.59 5.17
CA MET A 315 13.35 21.99 3.86
C MET A 315 14.46 22.11 2.81
N LYS A 316 15.67 22.51 3.23
CA LYS A 316 16.81 22.70 2.33
C LYS A 316 17.23 21.38 1.71
N MET A 317 17.39 20.34 2.52
CA MET A 317 17.72 19.00 2.01
C MET A 317 16.55 18.39 1.23
N GLY A 318 15.31 18.61 1.66
CA GLY A 318 14.11 18.22 0.92
C GLY A 318 14.07 18.80 -0.50
N LEU A 319 14.37 20.09 -0.67
CA LEU A 319 14.48 20.73 -2.00
C LEU A 319 15.68 20.23 -2.81
N LYS A 320 16.80 19.90 -2.15
CA LYS A 320 17.96 19.30 -2.84
C LYS A 320 17.57 17.96 -3.46
N ILE A 321 16.92 17.08 -2.69
CA ILE A 321 16.47 15.78 -3.20
C ILE A 321 15.39 15.96 -4.27
N PHE A 322 14.43 16.85 -4.07
CA PHE A 322 13.44 17.19 -5.08
C PHE A 322 14.11 17.53 -6.43
N ASN A 323 15.16 18.35 -6.43
CA ASN A 323 15.88 18.70 -7.65
C ASN A 323 16.67 17.52 -8.26
N MET A 324 17.11 16.56 -7.45
CA MET A 324 17.81 15.35 -7.90
C MET A 324 16.87 14.31 -8.55
N VAL A 325 15.63 14.20 -8.08
CA VAL A 325 14.62 13.29 -8.64
C VAL A 325 14.38 13.62 -10.12
N VAL A 326 14.63 12.67 -11.01
CA VAL A 326 14.50 12.89 -12.46
C VAL A 326 13.03 12.90 -12.86
N HIS A 327 12.26 11.89 -12.45
CA HIS A 327 10.85 11.74 -12.81
C HIS A 327 9.95 12.20 -11.66
N LYS A 328 9.66 13.50 -11.65
CA LYS A 328 8.77 14.10 -10.65
C LYS A 328 7.32 13.82 -10.98
N ASP A 329 6.65 13.05 -10.13
CA ASP A 329 5.21 12.80 -10.20
C ASP A 329 4.42 13.77 -9.30
N VAL A 330 3.10 13.64 -9.32
CA VAL A 330 2.20 14.47 -8.48
C VAL A 330 2.52 14.36 -6.99
N ILE A 331 3.04 13.21 -6.53
CA ILE A 331 3.42 12.99 -5.13
C ILE A 331 4.69 13.77 -4.81
N THR A 332 5.68 13.80 -5.71
CA THR A 332 6.91 14.58 -5.55
C THR A 332 6.60 16.07 -5.38
N TRP A 333 5.80 16.62 -6.29
CA TRP A 333 5.39 18.03 -6.26
C TRP A 333 4.53 18.36 -5.05
N GLY A 334 3.50 17.54 -4.79
CA GLY A 334 2.59 17.73 -3.66
C GLY A 334 3.31 17.70 -2.31
N SER A 335 4.33 16.84 -2.14
CA SER A 335 5.14 16.75 -0.92
C SER A 335 5.91 18.04 -0.64
N VAL A 336 6.54 18.64 -1.67
CA VAL A 336 7.26 19.91 -1.51
C VAL A 336 6.32 21.08 -1.28
N ILE A 337 5.18 21.14 -1.99
CA ILE A 337 4.19 22.21 -1.82
C ILE A 337 3.61 22.18 -0.40
N CYS A 338 3.20 21.01 0.09
CA CYS A 338 2.75 20.85 1.48
C CYS A 338 3.87 21.18 2.47
N GLY A 339 5.10 20.79 2.16
CA GLY A 339 6.27 21.08 2.98
C GLY A 339 6.56 22.56 3.16
N LEU A 340 6.60 23.29 2.06
CA LEU A 340 6.78 24.74 2.07
C LEU A 340 5.64 25.42 2.83
N ALA A 341 4.40 24.96 2.67
CA ALA A 341 3.26 25.46 3.44
C ALA A 341 3.45 25.27 4.95
N MET A 342 3.81 24.07 5.39
CA MET A 342 3.98 23.73 6.81
C MET A 342 5.16 24.45 7.46
N ASN A 343 6.22 24.72 6.70
CA ASN A 343 7.42 25.42 7.18
C ASN A 343 7.34 26.95 7.01
N GLY A 344 6.16 27.50 6.69
CA GLY A 344 5.93 28.96 6.62
C GLY A 344 6.39 29.63 5.31
N TYR A 345 6.85 28.87 4.33
CA TYR A 345 7.30 29.36 3.01
C TYR A 345 6.16 29.40 1.98
N GLY A 346 4.96 29.87 2.38
CA GLY A 346 3.76 29.75 1.53
C GLY A 346 3.88 30.42 0.16
N LYS A 347 4.60 31.55 0.02
CA LYS A 347 4.85 32.17 -1.30
C LYS A 347 5.69 31.27 -2.22
N GLN A 348 6.69 30.57 -1.68
CA GLN A 348 7.49 29.63 -2.46
C GLN A 348 6.64 28.41 -2.86
N ALA A 349 5.70 27.98 -2.02
CA ALA A 349 4.77 26.90 -2.36
C ALA A 349 3.96 27.23 -3.64
N LEU A 350 3.50 28.47 -3.78
CA LEU A 350 2.79 28.94 -4.99
C LEU A 350 3.71 29.00 -6.23
N GLN A 351 4.99 29.34 -6.04
CA GLN A 351 5.99 29.32 -7.12
C GLN A 351 6.26 27.89 -7.60
N VAL A 352 6.43 26.94 -6.67
CA VAL A 352 6.61 25.52 -6.99
C VAL A 352 5.38 24.95 -7.69
N PHE A 353 4.17 25.33 -7.28
CA PHE A 353 2.95 24.97 -8.01
C PHE A 353 2.93 25.51 -9.43
N SER A 354 3.37 26.75 -9.65
CA SER A 354 3.47 27.30 -11.01
C SER A 354 4.47 26.50 -11.86
N GLN A 355 5.59 26.06 -11.28
CA GLN A 355 6.56 25.19 -11.94
C GLN A 355 5.98 23.80 -12.27
N MET A 356 5.18 23.23 -11.36
CA MET A 356 4.48 21.96 -11.57
C MET A 356 3.60 22.01 -12.83
N LEU A 357 2.84 23.10 -13.02
CA LEU A 357 2.01 23.31 -14.20
C LEU A 357 2.83 23.47 -15.48
N VAL A 358 3.95 24.19 -15.43
CA VAL A 358 4.87 24.33 -16.57
C VAL A 358 5.49 22.99 -16.95
N TYR A 359 5.75 22.12 -15.97
CA TYR A 359 6.23 20.76 -16.19
C TYR A 359 5.16 19.80 -16.74
N GLY A 360 3.91 20.25 -16.85
CA GLY A 360 2.80 19.46 -17.38
C GLY A 360 2.22 18.45 -16.40
N VAL A 361 2.53 18.55 -15.10
CA VAL A 361 1.97 17.68 -14.07
C VAL A 361 0.67 18.29 -13.55
N LEU A 362 -0.44 17.56 -13.67
CA LEU A 362 -1.73 18.02 -13.17
C LEU A 362 -1.79 17.90 -11.64
N PRO A 363 -2.32 18.93 -10.94
CA PRO A 363 -2.51 18.88 -9.51
C PRO A 363 -3.61 17.91 -9.11
N ASP A 364 -3.46 17.33 -7.92
CA ASP A 364 -4.44 16.48 -7.27
C ASP A 364 -5.03 17.14 -6.01
N GLU A 365 -5.86 16.39 -5.31
CA GLU A 365 -6.44 16.78 -4.03
C GLU A 365 -5.39 17.26 -3.01
N VAL A 366 -4.30 16.50 -2.85
CA VAL A 366 -3.25 16.79 -1.86
C VAL A 366 -2.52 18.09 -2.22
N THR A 367 -2.30 18.34 -3.50
CA THR A 367 -1.69 19.58 -4.00
C THR A 367 -2.52 20.80 -3.56
N PHE A 368 -3.84 20.75 -3.71
CA PHE A 368 -4.72 21.85 -3.28
C PHE A 368 -4.78 22.01 -1.77
N ILE A 369 -4.70 20.94 -0.97
CA ILE A 369 -4.54 21.07 0.48
C ILE A 369 -3.27 21.86 0.82
N GLY A 370 -2.16 21.57 0.14
CA GLY A 370 -0.89 22.29 0.32
C GLY A 370 -1.01 23.79 -0.03
N LEU A 371 -1.63 24.11 -1.17
CA LEU A 371 -1.85 25.49 -1.61
C LEU A 371 -2.73 26.28 -0.64
N LEU A 372 -3.87 25.72 -0.23
CA LEU A 372 -4.79 26.39 0.69
C LEU A 372 -4.15 26.57 2.07
N SER A 373 -3.36 25.60 2.54
CA SER A 373 -2.61 25.73 3.79
C SER A 373 -1.53 26.82 3.69
N ALA A 374 -0.82 26.92 2.56
CA ALA A 374 0.15 27.98 2.31
C ALA A 374 -0.52 29.37 2.33
N CYS A 375 -1.67 29.51 1.68
CA CYS A 375 -2.47 30.74 1.71
C CYS A 375 -2.95 31.07 3.13
N SER A 376 -3.41 30.07 3.89
CA SER A 376 -3.83 30.23 5.29
C SER A 376 -2.70 30.75 6.19
N HIS A 377 -1.50 30.15 6.10
CA HIS A 377 -0.38 30.52 6.95
C HIS A 377 0.21 31.90 6.63
N VAL A 378 0.16 32.34 5.37
CA VAL A 378 0.71 33.63 4.93
C VAL A 378 -0.35 34.75 4.91
N GLY A 379 -1.64 34.41 5.03
CA GLY A 379 -2.75 35.37 4.97
C GLY A 379 -3.15 35.79 3.56
N LEU A 380 -2.90 34.94 2.55
CA LEU A 380 -3.24 35.19 1.14
C LEU A 380 -4.69 34.74 0.86
N VAL A 381 -5.66 35.44 1.46
CA VAL A 381 -7.09 35.06 1.42
C VAL A 381 -7.64 35.04 0.00
N SER A 382 -7.30 36.06 -0.79
CA SER A 382 -7.76 36.21 -2.18
C SER A 382 -7.27 35.07 -3.07
N GLU A 383 -5.99 34.73 -2.97
CA GLU A 383 -5.37 33.63 -3.70
C GLU A 383 -5.93 32.28 -3.24
N GLY A 384 -6.14 32.09 -1.94
CA GLY A 384 -6.76 30.88 -1.40
C GLY A 384 -8.16 30.65 -1.95
N MET A 385 -8.97 31.70 -2.04
CA MET A 385 -10.29 31.66 -2.67
C MET A 385 -10.22 31.32 -4.17
N MET A 386 -9.25 31.90 -4.87
CA MET A 386 -9.01 31.60 -6.28
C MET A 386 -8.65 30.12 -6.47
N PHE A 387 -7.74 29.57 -5.66
CA PHE A 387 -7.38 28.15 -5.74
C PHE A 387 -8.53 27.23 -5.39
N PHE A 388 -9.30 27.53 -4.34
CA PHE A 388 -10.46 26.73 -3.96
C PHE A 388 -11.50 26.66 -5.08
N LYS A 389 -11.73 27.77 -5.79
CA LYS A 389 -12.61 27.80 -6.95
C LYS A 389 -12.02 27.04 -8.14
N ALA A 390 -10.75 27.28 -8.47
CA ALA A 390 -10.05 26.63 -9.58
C ALA A 390 -10.01 25.10 -9.44
N MET A 391 -9.85 24.59 -8.21
CA MET A 391 -9.87 23.15 -7.89
C MET A 391 -11.07 22.45 -8.54
N ARG A 392 -12.27 23.01 -8.39
CA ARG A 392 -13.50 22.47 -8.97
C ARG A 392 -13.66 22.88 -10.44
N ASP A 393 -13.55 24.17 -10.71
CA ASP A 393 -13.99 24.74 -11.98
C ASP A 393 -13.00 24.46 -13.13
N SER A 394 -11.70 24.35 -12.82
CA SER A 394 -10.63 24.14 -13.82
C SER A 394 -10.08 22.72 -13.80
N TYR A 395 -10.01 22.06 -12.64
CA TYR A 395 -9.38 20.75 -12.49
C TYR A 395 -10.39 19.61 -12.21
N GLY A 396 -11.67 19.92 -12.01
CA GLY A 396 -12.70 18.90 -11.77
C GLY A 396 -12.54 18.15 -10.44
N ILE A 397 -11.76 18.67 -9.49
CA ILE A 397 -11.50 18.03 -8.22
C ILE A 397 -12.58 18.45 -7.23
N VAL A 398 -13.29 17.47 -6.67
CA VAL A 398 -14.36 17.72 -5.71
C VAL A 398 -13.75 18.07 -4.34
N PRO A 399 -14.08 19.23 -3.75
CA PRO A 399 -13.56 19.59 -2.43
C PRO A 399 -14.01 18.60 -1.34
N GLN A 400 -13.04 18.02 -0.65
CA GLN A 400 -13.25 17.24 0.57
C GLN A 400 -13.18 18.10 1.84
N LEU A 401 -13.61 17.54 2.97
CA LEU A 401 -13.64 18.17 4.30
C LEU A 401 -12.34 18.89 4.68
N ARG A 402 -11.17 18.35 4.28
CA ARG A 402 -9.86 18.97 4.55
C ARG A 402 -9.70 20.33 3.86
N HIS A 403 -10.15 20.48 2.61
CA HIS A 403 -10.08 21.76 1.89
C HIS A 403 -10.96 22.81 2.55
N TYR A 404 -12.18 22.43 2.94
CA TYR A 404 -13.06 23.30 3.71
C TYR A 404 -12.41 23.72 5.04
N GLY A 405 -11.73 22.79 5.72
CA GLY A 405 -10.90 23.08 6.88
C GLY A 405 -9.84 24.15 6.63
N CYS A 406 -9.07 24.04 5.54
CA CYS A 406 -8.07 25.04 5.17
C CYS A 406 -8.69 26.42 4.89
N MET A 407 -9.84 26.48 4.23
CA MET A 407 -10.55 27.73 3.95
C MET A 407 -11.03 28.41 5.23
N VAL A 408 -11.62 27.64 6.15
CA VAL A 408 -12.09 28.17 7.43
C VAL A 408 -10.92 28.61 8.32
N ASP A 409 -9.82 27.86 8.32
CA ASP A 409 -8.58 28.26 9.01
C ASP A 409 -8.03 29.58 8.45
N MET A 410 -8.06 29.75 7.13
CA MET A 410 -7.61 30.96 6.45
C MET A 410 -8.45 32.19 6.82
N TYR A 411 -9.78 32.08 6.75
CA TYR A 411 -10.67 33.17 7.19
C TYR A 411 -10.51 33.48 8.67
N GLY A 412 -10.44 32.44 9.52
CA GLY A 412 -10.27 32.59 10.95
C GLY A 412 -8.96 33.31 11.29
N ARG A 413 -7.83 32.92 10.68
CA ARG A 413 -6.54 33.59 10.87
C ARG A 413 -6.58 35.05 10.42
N ALA A 414 -7.29 35.35 9.34
CA ALA A 414 -7.49 36.71 8.84
C ALA A 414 -8.47 37.55 9.68
N GLY A 415 -9.15 36.97 10.68
CA GLY A 415 -10.16 37.66 11.48
C GLY A 415 -11.51 37.85 10.76
N MET A 416 -11.67 37.22 9.59
CA MET A 416 -12.86 37.31 8.72
C MET A 416 -13.94 36.31 9.18
N PHE A 417 -14.45 36.54 10.39
CA PHE A 417 -15.33 35.61 11.08
C PHE A 417 -16.71 35.47 10.43
N GLU A 418 -17.27 36.55 9.88
CA GLU A 418 -18.56 36.52 9.19
C GLU A 418 -18.47 35.68 7.91
N GLU A 419 -17.41 35.86 7.14
CA GLU A 419 -17.13 35.10 5.93
C GLU A 419 -16.88 33.63 6.25
N ALA A 420 -16.17 33.33 7.34
CA ALA A 420 -15.97 31.95 7.79
C ALA A 420 -17.30 31.25 8.12
N VAL A 421 -18.22 31.95 8.81
CA VAL A 421 -19.56 31.42 9.13
C VAL A 421 -20.42 31.28 7.87
N GLY A 422 -20.39 32.27 6.98
CA GLY A 422 -21.07 32.21 5.69
C GLY A 422 -20.59 31.03 4.85
N PHE A 423 -19.27 30.81 4.83
CA PHE A 423 -18.66 29.68 4.13
C PHE A 423 -19.09 28.33 4.70
N ILE A 424 -19.08 28.17 6.03
CA ILE A 424 -19.57 26.93 6.70
C ILE A 424 -21.03 26.64 6.36
N ARG A 425 -21.89 27.67 6.36
CA ARG A 425 -23.31 27.51 6.00
C ARG A 425 -23.52 27.09 4.55
N GLY A 426 -22.61 27.47 3.65
CA GLY A 426 -22.64 27.10 2.24
C GLY A 426 -22.01 25.75 1.91
N MET A 427 -21.45 25.03 2.89
CA MET A 427 -20.83 23.73 2.66
C MET A 427 -21.88 22.66 2.32
N PRO A 428 -21.60 21.76 1.36
CA PRO A 428 -22.49 20.64 1.04
C PRO A 428 -22.43 19.50 2.07
N VAL A 429 -21.51 19.60 3.04
CA VAL A 429 -21.25 18.60 4.08
C VAL A 429 -21.25 19.27 5.44
N GLU A 430 -21.62 18.52 6.47
CA GLU A 430 -21.64 19.02 7.84
C GLU A 430 -20.20 19.27 8.36
N ALA A 431 -19.98 20.42 9.01
CA ALA A 431 -18.69 20.74 9.57
C ALA A 431 -18.32 19.81 10.75
N GLU A 432 -17.11 19.25 10.71
CA GLU A 432 -16.58 18.37 11.75
C GLU A 432 -15.46 19.02 12.57
N GLY A 433 -14.85 18.21 13.46
CA GLY A 433 -13.87 18.64 14.45
C GLY A 433 -12.73 19.55 13.95
N PRO A 434 -12.06 19.28 12.81
CA PRO A 434 -10.98 20.12 12.31
C PRO A 434 -11.42 21.56 11.96
N ILE A 435 -12.62 21.72 11.37
CA ILE A 435 -13.18 23.03 11.00
C ILE A 435 -13.49 23.84 12.26
N TRP A 436 -14.18 23.22 13.23
CA TRP A 436 -14.44 23.86 14.51
C TRP A 436 -13.16 24.18 15.27
N GLY A 437 -12.16 23.29 15.21
CA GLY A 437 -10.86 23.49 15.82
C GLY A 437 -10.12 24.71 15.26
N ALA A 438 -10.16 24.91 13.94
CA ALA A 438 -9.58 26.06 13.28
C ALA A 438 -10.23 27.38 13.74
N LEU A 439 -11.57 27.44 13.78
CA LEU A 439 -12.28 28.62 14.28
C LEU A 439 -12.03 28.88 15.76
N LEU A 440 -12.02 27.84 16.60
CA LEU A 440 -11.70 27.98 18.02
C LEU A 440 -10.28 28.55 18.21
N GLN A 441 -9.31 28.07 17.43
CA GLN A 441 -7.95 28.60 17.44
C GLN A 441 -7.90 30.06 17.00
N ALA A 442 -8.66 30.44 15.97
CA ALA A 442 -8.80 31.83 15.54
C ALA A 442 -9.45 32.73 16.61
N CYS A 443 -10.50 32.26 17.29
CA CYS A 443 -11.14 33.00 18.40
C CYS A 443 -10.13 33.26 19.52
N LYS A 444 -9.29 32.27 19.84
CA LYS A 444 -8.20 32.43 20.82
C LYS A 444 -7.23 33.53 20.40
N SER A 445 -6.79 33.50 19.14
CA SER A 445 -5.79 34.43 18.62
C SER A 445 -6.30 35.87 18.51
N HIS A 446 -7.59 36.06 18.21
CA HIS A 446 -8.20 37.38 18.02
C HIS A 446 -9.02 37.88 19.22
N GLY A 447 -9.19 37.07 20.27
CA GLY A 447 -10.01 37.43 21.44
C GLY A 447 -11.51 37.57 21.14
N ASN A 448 -12.03 36.89 20.11
CA ASN A 448 -13.43 37.01 19.70
C ASN A 448 -14.36 36.09 20.54
N GLU A 449 -14.86 36.61 21.65
CA GLU A 449 -15.74 35.87 22.58
C GLU A 449 -17.13 35.56 22.00
N GLU A 450 -17.66 36.44 21.15
CA GLU A 450 -18.97 36.25 20.52
C GLU A 450 -18.97 35.02 19.63
N MET A 451 -17.95 34.90 18.77
CA MET A 451 -17.77 33.75 17.91
C MET A 451 -17.56 32.46 18.71
N PHE A 452 -16.83 32.54 19.83
CA PHE A 452 -16.65 31.41 20.74
C PHE A 452 -17.98 30.87 21.31
N GLU A 453 -18.86 31.76 21.78
CA GLU A 453 -20.19 31.36 22.26
C GLU A 453 -21.09 30.81 21.15
N TRP A 454 -20.97 31.34 19.92
CA TRP A 454 -21.67 30.77 18.76
C TRP A 454 -21.21 29.34 18.46
N ILE A 455 -19.89 29.08 18.38
CA ILE A 455 -19.33 27.74 18.16
C ILE A 455 -19.80 26.76 19.25
N LYS A 456 -19.80 27.20 20.51
CA LYS A 456 -20.31 26.39 21.61
C LYS A 456 -21.76 25.97 21.38
N GLY A 457 -22.62 26.88 20.95
CA GLY A 457 -24.00 26.58 20.57
C GLY A 457 -24.09 25.45 19.54
N GLN A 458 -23.24 25.50 18.51
CA GLN A 458 -23.18 24.48 17.46
C GLN A 458 -22.69 23.10 17.95
N LEU A 459 -21.84 23.07 18.99
CA LEU A 459 -21.21 21.85 19.51
C LEU A 459 -22.00 21.13 20.63
N ARG A 460 -23.07 21.73 21.18
CA ARG A 460 -23.81 21.19 22.35
C ARG A 460 -24.36 19.78 22.12
N HIS A 461 -24.75 19.45 20.90
CA HIS A 461 -25.39 18.17 20.56
C HIS A 461 -24.59 17.33 19.55
N LYS A 462 -23.43 17.81 19.09
CA LYS A 462 -22.60 17.10 18.12
C LYS A 462 -21.55 16.23 18.78
N ASN A 463 -21.30 15.06 18.20
CA ASN A 463 -20.21 14.19 18.62
C ASN A 463 -18.92 14.62 17.90
N VAL A 464 -18.14 15.49 18.53
CA VAL A 464 -16.86 15.99 18.00
C VAL A 464 -15.67 15.19 18.54
N GLY A 465 -14.61 15.10 17.73
CA GLY A 465 -13.38 14.41 18.10
C GLY A 465 -12.67 15.01 19.32
N VAL A 466 -11.83 14.19 19.97
CA VAL A 466 -11.12 14.53 21.22
C VAL A 466 -10.21 15.76 21.08
N GLY A 467 -9.61 15.98 19.90
CA GLY A 467 -8.78 17.16 19.64
C GLY A 467 -9.57 18.48 19.72
N THR A 468 -10.77 18.51 19.14
CA THR A 468 -11.68 19.67 19.20
C THR A 468 -12.19 19.91 20.62
N LEU A 469 -12.52 18.83 21.35
CA LEU A 469 -12.89 18.93 22.77
C LEU A 469 -11.73 19.44 23.65
N ALA A 470 -10.48 19.07 23.33
CA ALA A 470 -9.31 19.58 24.04
C ALA A 470 -9.12 21.08 23.83
N LEU A 471 -9.23 21.56 22.58
CA LEU A 471 -9.19 22.98 22.24
C LEU A 471 -10.31 23.76 22.94
N LEU A 472 -11.53 23.24 22.91
CA LEU A 472 -12.69 23.82 23.60
C LEU A 472 -12.46 23.91 25.12
N SER A 473 -11.91 22.87 25.74
CA SER A 473 -11.57 22.88 27.17
C SER A 473 -10.49 23.91 27.51
N ASN A 474 -9.48 24.10 26.65
CA ASN A 474 -8.40 25.05 26.89
C ASN A 474 -8.90 26.48 26.79
N LEU A 475 -9.79 26.78 25.83
CA LEU A 475 -10.42 28.09 25.69
C LEU A 475 -11.28 28.45 26.91
N TYR A 476 -12.09 27.51 27.42
CA TYR A 476 -12.82 27.75 28.67
C TYR A 476 -11.90 28.07 29.85
N ALA A 477 -10.73 27.43 29.93
CA ALA A 477 -9.77 27.71 31.00
C ALA A 477 -9.11 29.09 30.84
N ILE A 478 -8.85 29.53 29.60
CA ILE A 478 -8.30 30.86 29.31
C ILE A 478 -9.30 31.96 29.67
N SER A 479 -10.60 31.74 29.41
CA SER A 479 -11.67 32.67 29.80
C SER A 479 -12.11 32.50 31.27
N GLU A 480 -11.26 31.93 32.14
CA GLU A 480 -11.51 31.70 33.59
C GLU A 480 -12.76 30.86 33.94
N ARG A 481 -13.36 30.17 32.97
CA ARG A 481 -14.55 29.33 33.12
C ARG A 481 -14.18 27.89 33.42
N TRP A 482 -13.57 27.68 34.59
CA TRP A 482 -13.03 26.39 35.03
C TRP A 482 -14.06 25.26 35.11
N GLU A 483 -15.30 25.57 35.49
CA GLU A 483 -16.38 24.56 35.53
C GLU A 483 -16.69 23.97 34.15
N ASP A 484 -16.79 24.82 33.13
CA ASP A 484 -17.10 24.40 31.77
C ASP A 484 -15.92 23.62 31.17
N ALA A 485 -14.68 24.06 31.45
CA ALA A 485 -13.48 23.30 31.09
C ALA A 485 -13.49 21.89 31.71
N ASN A 486 -13.88 21.76 32.98
CA ASN A 486 -13.94 20.47 33.66
C ASN A 486 -15.07 19.56 33.14
N LYS A 487 -16.22 20.12 32.75
CA LYS A 487 -17.31 19.37 32.08
C LYS A 487 -16.83 18.77 30.76
N VAL A 488 -16.11 19.54 29.94
CA VAL A 488 -15.55 19.06 28.67
C VAL A 488 -14.48 17.98 28.90
N ARG A 489 -13.57 18.17 29.87
CA ARG A 489 -12.57 17.13 30.23
C ARG A 489 -13.21 15.84 30.74
N LYS A 490 -14.32 15.92 31.47
CA LYS A 490 -15.08 14.73 31.91
C LYS A 490 -15.69 13.99 30.72
N ARG A 491 -16.26 14.72 29.75
CA ARG A 491 -16.75 14.15 28.47
C ARG A 491 -15.62 13.47 27.69
N MET A 492 -14.44 14.08 27.61
CA MET A 492 -13.26 13.47 26.98
C MET A 492 -12.85 12.17 27.65
N ARG A 493 -12.78 12.11 28.99
CA ARG A 493 -12.43 10.88 29.73
C ARG A 493 -13.44 9.74 29.53
N GLY A 494 -14.72 10.05 29.34
CA GLY A 494 -15.77 9.06 29.06
C GLY A 494 -15.68 8.42 27.66
N THR A 495 -14.94 9.02 26.72
CA THR A 495 -14.79 8.49 25.34
C THR A 495 -13.71 7.41 25.18
N GLY A 496 -13.02 6.98 26.24
CA GLY A 496 -12.05 5.88 26.20
C GLY A 496 -10.74 6.15 25.44
N LEU A 497 -10.62 7.29 24.77
CA LEU A 497 -9.42 7.72 24.04
C LEU A 497 -8.42 8.40 24.99
N LYS A 498 -7.31 7.72 25.28
CA LYS A 498 -6.19 8.33 26.02
C LYS A 498 -5.54 9.42 25.16
N LYS A 499 -5.27 10.58 25.78
CA LYS A 499 -4.46 11.66 25.20
C LYS A 499 -3.07 11.08 24.86
N VAL A 500 -2.75 10.93 23.58
CA VAL A 500 -1.35 10.88 23.16
C VAL A 500 -0.84 12.29 23.37
N ALA A 501 0.12 12.48 24.26
CA ALA A 501 0.74 13.79 24.44
C ALA A 501 1.35 14.21 23.10
N GLY A 502 1.14 15.47 22.70
CA GLY A 502 1.91 16.03 21.59
C GLY A 502 3.36 16.14 22.06
N PHE A 503 4.24 15.32 21.51
CA PHE A 503 5.68 15.42 21.74
C PHE A 503 6.26 16.29 20.63
N SER A 504 6.98 17.34 21.00
CA SER A 504 7.89 18.03 20.08
C SER A 504 9.30 17.54 20.37
N TRP A 505 9.88 16.80 19.43
CA TRP A 505 11.30 16.46 19.50
C TRP A 505 12.10 17.70 19.10
N VAL A 506 12.86 18.25 20.06
CA VAL A 506 13.95 19.17 19.74
C VAL A 506 15.19 18.30 19.73
N GLU A 507 15.66 17.90 18.54
CA GLU A 507 17.02 17.36 18.42
C GLU A 507 17.98 18.52 18.71
N PRO A 508 18.78 18.48 19.79
CA PRO A 508 19.78 19.51 20.01
C PRO A 508 20.74 19.51 18.82
N GLU A 509 20.99 20.69 18.24
CA GLU A 509 22.00 20.87 17.20
C GLU A 509 23.31 20.28 17.71
N VAL A 510 23.74 19.17 17.11
CA VAL A 510 25.08 18.65 17.36
C VAL A 510 26.03 19.62 16.69
N SER A 511 26.55 20.56 17.49
CA SER A 511 27.64 21.43 17.07
C SER A 511 28.79 20.54 16.60
N THR A 512 29.06 20.62 15.30
CA THR A 512 30.21 19.99 14.67
C THR A 512 31.48 20.69 15.14
N HIS A 513 31.91 20.42 16.37
CA HIS A 513 33.29 20.55 16.75
C HIS A 513 33.93 19.17 16.57
N ARG A 514 34.71 19.05 15.48
CA ARG A 514 35.80 18.09 15.40
C ARG A 514 36.56 18.12 16.73
N LEU A 515 36.46 17.06 17.50
CA LEU A 515 37.51 16.71 18.45
C LEU A 515 38.32 15.62 17.79
N ASP A 516 39.53 16.02 17.41
CA ASP A 516 40.55 15.18 16.84
C ASP A 516 40.80 13.93 17.67
N SER A 517 41.09 12.86 16.94
CA SER A 517 41.77 11.67 17.41
C SER A 517 43.02 12.02 18.23
N SER A 518 43.03 11.65 19.51
CA SER A 518 44.18 11.07 20.22
C SER A 518 43.82 10.89 21.70
N PHE A 519 43.78 9.64 22.17
CA PHE A 519 44.78 9.11 23.09
C PHE A 519 44.42 7.67 23.51
N CYS A 520 45.42 6.82 23.31
CA CYS A 520 45.53 5.40 23.62
C CYS A 520 45.48 5.06 25.11
N VAL A 521 45.08 3.80 25.38
CA VAL A 521 45.53 2.91 26.49
C VAL A 521 45.11 3.38 27.90
N SER A 522 44.25 2.66 28.61
CA SER A 522 44.50 1.36 29.27
C SER A 522 43.21 0.64 29.59
#